data_AF-A0A813IPD7-F1
#
_entry.id   AF-A0A813IPD7-F1
#
_cell.length_a   1.000
_cell.length_b   1.000
_cell.length_c   1.000
_cell.angle_alpha   90.00
_cell.angle_beta   90.00
_cell.angle_gamma   90.00
#
_symmetry.space_group_name_H-M   'P 1'
#
loop_
_entity.id
_entity.type
_entity.pdbx_description
1 polymer ?
#
loop_
_entity_poly.entity_id
_entity_poly.type
_entity_poly.pdbx_seq_one_letter_code
_entity_poly.pdbx_strand_id
1 'polypeptide(L)'
;VNIVGGFVISQRMLALFRKAGTQDHSYLMLAPGVLLAVAPFANPALIPATGVASSLMCIGSIGALANMKTAQSGAFIGMSGVAGAVSAALAGMPPAALPHALGLLAAGGVGGIAIGSQ
;
A
#
# COMPACT_ATOMS: atom_id res chain seq x y z
N VAL A 1 0.35 -12.24 2.70
CA VAL A 1 1.75 -12.67 2.49
C VAL A 1 2.40 -11.90 1.36
N ASN A 2 1.97 -12.07 0.11
CA ASN A 2 2.60 -11.43 -1.07
C ASN A 2 2.68 -9.90 -0.99
N ILE A 3 1.61 -9.22 -0.56
CA ILE A 3 1.59 -7.75 -0.47
C ILE A 3 2.70 -7.28 0.48
N VAL A 4 2.65 -7.72 1.74
CA VAL A 4 3.57 -7.23 2.76
C VAL A 4 5.00 -7.69 2.50
N GLY A 5 5.21 -8.97 2.17
CA GLY A 5 6.55 -9.48 1.86
C GLY A 5 7.16 -8.82 0.63
N GLY A 6 6.36 -8.62 -0.44
CA GLY A 6 6.80 -7.96 -1.66
C GLY A 6 7.22 -6.51 -1.45
N PHE A 7 6.48 -5.74 -0.64
CA PHE A 7 6.86 -4.37 -0.30
C PHE A 7 8.09 -4.32 0.60
N VAL A 8 8.25 -5.24 1.57
CA VAL A 8 9.46 -5.31 2.41
C VAL A 8 10.70 -5.57 1.56
N ILE A 9 10.66 -6.55 0.66
CA ILE A 9 11.77 -6.87 -0.23
C ILE A 9 12.06 -5.70 -1.18
N SER A 10 11.01 -5.11 -1.78
CA SER A 10 11.15 -3.93 -2.65
C SER A 10 11.85 -2.77 -1.95
N GLN A 11 11.48 -2.48 -0.69
CA GLN A 11 12.12 -1.42 0.09
C GLN A 11 13.59 -1.74 0.40
N ARG A 12 13.92 -2.99 0.73
CA ARG A 12 15.32 -3.40 0.93
C ARG A 12 16.15 -3.25 -0.34
N MET A 13 15.59 -3.66 -1.48
CA MET A 13 16.23 -3.48 -2.79
C MET A 13 16.47 -2.00 -3.11
N LEU A 14 15.48 -1.14 -2.89
CA LEU A 14 15.59 0.31 -3.11
C LEU A 14 16.59 0.96 -2.15
N ALA A 15 16.69 0.47 -0.91
CA ALA A 15 17.63 0.97 0.07
C ALA A 15 19.10 0.74 -0.32
N LEU A 16 19.41 -0.32 -1.09
CA LEU A 16 20.77 -0.58 -1.60
C LEU A 16 21.25 0.47 -2.60
N PHE A 17 20.33 1.09 -3.35
CA PHE A 17 20.64 2.14 -4.32
C PHE A 17 20.65 3.54 -3.71
N ARG A 18 20.32 3.66 -2.43
CA ARG A 18 20.25 4.95 -1.75
C ARG A 18 21.65 5.46 -1.41
N LYS A 19 21.92 6.71 -1.75
CA LYS A 19 23.18 7.37 -1.40
C LYS A 19 23.21 7.66 0.12
N ALA A 20 24.31 7.30 0.79
CA ALA A 20 24.49 7.57 2.21
C ALA A 20 24.40 9.10 2.48
N GLY A 21 23.56 9.50 3.44
CA GLY A 21 23.45 10.89 3.91
C GLY A 21 22.31 11.74 3.31
N THR A 22 21.51 11.24 2.36
CA THR A 22 20.34 11.99 1.85
C THR A 22 19.11 11.76 2.72
N GLN A 23 18.53 12.84 3.26
CA GLN A 23 17.27 12.79 4.01
C GLN A 23 16.09 12.57 3.05
N ASP A 24 15.36 11.49 3.26
CA ASP A 24 14.29 11.08 2.36
C ASP A 24 12.91 11.42 2.94
N HIS A 25 12.14 12.19 2.18
CA HIS A 25 10.81 12.67 2.57
C HIS A 25 9.70 11.88 1.87
N SER A 26 10.05 10.82 1.16
CA SER A 26 9.10 10.02 0.37
C SER A 26 8.00 9.35 1.21
N TYR A 27 8.18 9.21 2.53
CA TYR A 27 7.14 8.74 3.45
C TYR A 27 5.90 9.65 3.46
N LEU A 28 6.03 10.93 3.08
CA LEU A 28 4.89 11.85 2.95
C LEU A 28 3.86 11.37 1.93
N MET A 29 4.24 10.50 0.98
CA MET A 29 3.29 9.88 0.04
C MET A 29 2.40 8.81 0.67
N LEU A 30 2.62 8.41 1.93
CA LEU A 30 1.63 7.62 2.66
C LEU A 30 0.41 8.45 3.07
N ALA A 31 0.54 9.77 3.24
CA ALA A 31 -0.56 10.65 3.65
C ALA A 31 -1.79 10.58 2.73
N PRO A 32 -1.68 10.68 1.39
CA PRO A 32 -2.83 10.52 0.51
C PRO A 32 -3.40 9.09 0.57
N GLY A 33 -2.59 8.08 0.89
CA GLY A 33 -3.05 6.71 1.13
C GLY A 33 -3.94 6.54 2.33
N VAL A 34 -3.59 7.20 3.44
CA VAL A 34 -4.41 7.19 4.66
C VAL A 34 -5.77 7.83 4.37
N LEU A 35 -5.79 8.97 3.67
CA LEU A 35 -7.04 9.63 3.30
C LEU A 35 -7.92 8.74 2.40
N LEU A 36 -7.30 8.11 1.40
CA LEU A 36 -7.97 7.18 0.49
C LEU A 36 -8.51 5.95 1.22
N ALA A 37 -7.79 5.47 2.23
CA ALA A 37 -8.18 4.31 3.02
C ALA A 37 -9.36 4.57 3.97
N VAL A 38 -9.54 5.82 4.42
CA VAL A 38 -10.65 6.21 5.31
C VAL A 38 -11.91 6.56 4.53
N ALA A 39 -11.77 7.07 3.31
CA ALA A 39 -12.88 7.50 2.45
C ALA A 39 -14.04 6.48 2.31
N PRO A 40 -13.81 5.17 2.04
CA PRO A 40 -14.91 4.23 1.83
C PRO A 40 -15.66 3.88 3.12
N PHE A 41 -15.02 4.01 4.29
CA PHE A 41 -15.67 3.83 5.59
C PHE A 41 -16.51 5.05 5.99
N ALA A 42 -16.08 6.26 5.60
CA ALA A 42 -16.83 7.49 5.87
C ALA A 42 -18.09 7.61 4.99
N ASN A 43 -18.01 7.16 3.74
CA ASN A 43 -19.15 7.18 2.83
C ASN A 43 -19.12 5.97 1.87
N PRO A 44 -20.06 5.02 2.01
CA PRO A 44 -20.12 3.82 1.16
C PRO A 44 -20.28 4.11 -0.33
N ALA A 45 -20.86 5.27 -0.71
CA ALA A 45 -20.99 5.66 -2.11
C ALA A 45 -19.62 5.90 -2.79
N LEU A 46 -18.55 6.11 -2.00
CA LEU A 46 -17.19 6.30 -2.50
C LEU A 46 -16.44 4.99 -2.75
N ILE A 47 -16.99 3.81 -2.43
CA ILE A 47 -16.35 2.51 -2.69
C ILE A 47 -15.90 2.35 -4.18
N PRO A 48 -16.73 2.61 -5.20
CA PRO A 48 -16.28 2.50 -6.60
C PRO A 48 -15.22 3.55 -6.95
N ALA A 49 -15.36 4.78 -6.46
CA ALA A 49 -14.40 5.87 -6.71
C ALA A 49 -13.03 5.58 -6.09
N THR A 50 -13.00 5.04 -4.87
CA THR A 50 -11.77 4.62 -4.17
C THR A 50 -11.09 3.46 -4.88
N GLY A 51 -11.86 2.53 -5.46
CA GLY A 51 -11.32 1.48 -6.34
C GLY A 51 -10.58 2.05 -7.55
N VAL A 52 -11.21 2.97 -8.29
CA VAL A 52 -10.60 3.62 -9.47
C VAL A 52 -9.36 4.44 -9.08
N ALA A 53 -9.45 5.23 -8.02
CA ALA A 53 -8.32 6.01 -7.51
C ALA A 53 -7.15 5.12 -7.09
N SER A 54 -7.44 3.98 -6.45
CA SER A 54 -6.43 2.99 -6.08
C SER A 54 -5.76 2.38 -7.31
N SER A 55 -6.52 2.04 -8.36
CA SER A 55 -5.96 1.55 -9.63
C SER A 55 -5.04 2.58 -10.29
N LEU A 56 -5.43 3.85 -10.32
CA LEU A 56 -4.60 4.93 -10.85
C LEU A 56 -3.31 5.12 -10.04
N MET A 57 -3.38 5.05 -8.70
CA MET A 57 -2.19 5.07 -7.85
C MET A 57 -1.25 3.90 -8.12
N CYS A 58 -1.78 2.69 -8.32
CA CYS A 58 -0.96 1.52 -8.67
C CYS A 58 -0.28 1.68 -10.03
N ILE A 59 -0.97 2.22 -11.04
CA ILE A 59 -0.38 2.51 -12.35
C ILE A 59 0.70 3.61 -12.23
N GLY A 60 0.39 4.68 -11.49
CA GLY A 60 1.33 5.77 -11.23
C GLY A 60 2.57 5.33 -10.45
N SER A 61 2.41 4.39 -9.51
CA SER A 61 3.51 3.74 -8.80
C SER A 61 4.49 3.10 -9.78
N ILE A 62 4.01 2.26 -10.71
CA ILE A 62 4.89 1.61 -11.69
C ILE A 62 5.63 2.66 -12.54
N GLY A 63 4.94 3.73 -12.95
CA GLY A 63 5.57 4.85 -13.66
C GLY A 63 6.67 5.53 -12.84
N ALA A 64 6.44 5.77 -11.55
CA ALA A 64 7.42 6.39 -10.66
C ALA A 64 8.63 5.48 -10.36
N LEU A 65 8.44 4.16 -10.39
CA LEU A 65 9.53 3.18 -10.25
C LEU A 65 10.51 3.17 -11.45
N ALA A 66 10.10 3.68 -12.62
CA ALA A 66 10.93 3.67 -13.82
C ALA A 66 12.18 4.58 -13.73
N ASN A 67 12.20 5.53 -12.79
CA ASN A 67 13.33 6.43 -12.59
C ASN A 67 13.87 6.28 -11.16
N MET A 68 15.17 5.99 -11.02
CA MET A 68 15.83 5.77 -9.72
C MET A 68 15.62 6.93 -8.73
N LYS A 69 15.51 8.17 -9.21
CA LYS A 69 15.27 9.34 -8.35
C LYS A 69 13.87 9.35 -7.71
N THR A 70 12.88 8.73 -8.34
CA THR A 70 11.47 8.69 -7.88
C THR A 70 11.05 7.28 -7.44
N ALA A 71 11.95 6.30 -7.50
CA ALA A 71 11.60 4.91 -7.25
C ALA A 71 11.14 4.67 -5.81
N GLN A 72 11.75 5.35 -4.83
CA GLN A 72 11.35 5.22 -3.43
C GLN A 72 9.97 5.83 -3.15
N SER A 73 9.71 7.02 -3.69
CA SER A 73 8.42 7.70 -3.58
C SER A 73 7.32 6.93 -4.32
N GLY A 74 7.64 6.35 -5.49
CA GLY A 74 6.79 5.42 -6.21
C GLY A 74 6.39 4.21 -5.38
N ALA A 75 7.32 3.59 -4.64
CA ALA A 75 7.00 2.47 -3.76
C ALA A 75 6.02 2.85 -2.64
N PHE A 76 6.09 4.07 -2.08
CA PHE A 76 5.11 4.57 -1.11
C PHE A 76 3.75 4.86 -1.74
N ILE A 77 3.71 5.38 -2.97
CA ILE A 77 2.45 5.52 -3.73
C ILE A 77 1.82 4.14 -3.95
N GLY A 78 2.60 3.13 -4.33
CA GLY A 78 2.12 1.77 -4.49
C GLY A 78 1.49 1.23 -3.21
N MET A 79 2.14 1.43 -2.05
CA MET A 79 1.58 1.04 -0.76
C MET A 79 0.28 1.79 -0.44
N SER A 80 0.20 3.09 -0.76
CA SER A 80 -1.01 3.89 -0.58
C SER A 80 -2.20 3.40 -1.42
N GLY A 81 -1.96 3.03 -2.69
CA GLY A 81 -2.99 2.49 -3.57
C GLY A 81 -3.49 1.12 -3.12
N VAL A 82 -2.59 0.24 -2.66
CA VAL A 82 -2.99 -1.06 -2.11
C VAL A 82 -3.80 -0.90 -0.82
N ALA A 83 -3.41 0.02 0.06
CA ALA A 83 -4.18 0.32 1.28
C ALA A 83 -5.60 0.81 0.95
N GLY A 84 -5.74 1.70 -0.04
CA GLY A 84 -7.04 2.16 -0.54
C GLY A 84 -7.89 1.01 -1.09
N ALA A 85 -7.33 0.16 -1.94
CA ALA A 85 -8.06 -0.98 -2.52
C ALA A 85 -8.52 -1.98 -1.44
N VAL A 86 -7.65 -2.30 -0.47
CA VAL A 86 -8.00 -3.18 0.65
C VAL A 86 -9.10 -2.56 1.50
N SER A 87 -9.02 -1.27 1.81
CA SER A 87 -10.05 -0.57 2.59
C SER A 87 -11.41 -0.56 1.90
N ALA A 88 -11.46 -0.33 0.57
CA ALA A 88 -12.69 -0.34 -0.21
C ALA A 88 -13.33 -1.73 -0.20
N ALA A 89 -12.52 -2.78 -0.30
CA ALA A 89 -12.98 -4.16 -0.19
C ALA A 89 -13.54 -4.48 1.21
N LEU A 90 -12.89 -4.00 2.28
CA LEU A 90 -13.37 -4.19 3.66
C LEU A 90 -14.68 -3.43 3.90
N ALA A 91 -14.81 -2.22 3.39
CA ALA A 91 -16.02 -1.40 3.53
C ALA A 91 -17.22 -2.00 2.78
N GLY A 92 -16.99 -2.70 1.67
CA GLY A 92 -18.04 -3.37 0.88
C GLY A 92 -18.46 -4.75 1.40
N MET A 93 -17.76 -5.31 2.39
CA MET A 93 -18.04 -6.65 2.92
C MET A 93 -19.15 -6.64 3.98
N PRO A 94 -19.90 -7.76 4.12
CA PRO A 94 -20.85 -7.91 5.21
C PRO A 94 -20.13 -7.94 6.57
N PRO A 95 -20.73 -7.37 7.63
CA PRO A 95 -20.08 -7.22 8.94
C PRO A 95 -19.73 -8.56 9.61
N ALA A 96 -20.43 -9.65 9.27
CA ALA A 96 -20.12 -10.99 9.77
C ALA A 96 -18.81 -11.56 9.21
N ALA A 97 -18.39 -11.14 8.00
CA ALA A 97 -17.17 -11.62 7.36
C ALA A 97 -15.92 -10.80 7.74
N LEU A 98 -16.11 -9.57 8.23
CA LEU A 98 -15.06 -8.64 8.62
C LEU A 98 -14.00 -9.22 9.60
N PRO A 99 -14.36 -9.89 10.71
CA PRO A 99 -13.36 -10.43 11.63
C PRO A 99 -12.51 -11.54 11.00
N HIS A 100 -13.10 -12.37 10.13
CA HIS A 100 -12.39 -13.42 9.41
C HIS A 100 -11.42 -12.82 8.37
N ALA A 101 -11.88 -11.81 7.62
CA ALA A 101 -11.05 -11.10 6.65
C ALA A 101 -9.86 -10.42 7.33
N LEU A 102 -10.09 -9.73 8.44
CA LEU A 102 -9.03 -9.09 9.24
C LEU A 102 -8.06 -10.11 9.83
N GLY A 103 -8.55 -11.24 10.35
CA GLY A 103 -7.71 -12.32 10.85
C GLY A 103 -6.76 -12.89 9.78
N LEU A 104 -7.28 -13.14 8.58
CA LEU A 104 -6.49 -13.62 7.45
C LEU A 104 -5.49 -12.57 6.94
N LEU A 105 -5.90 -11.29 6.87
CA LEU A 105 -5.03 -10.17 6.52
C LEU A 105 -3.89 -10.01 7.53
N ALA A 106 -4.18 -10.08 8.82
CA ALA A 106 -3.19 -9.98 9.88
C ALA A 106 -2.20 -11.16 9.85
N ALA A 107 -2.70 -12.40 9.81
CA ALA A 107 -1.87 -13.59 9.74
C ALA A 107 -1.00 -13.60 8.48
N GLY A 108 -1.59 -13.28 7.32
CA GLY A 108 -0.86 -13.16 6.07
C GLY A 108 0.13 -11.98 6.06
N GLY A 109 -0.16 -10.90 6.78
CA GLY A 109 0.72 -9.75 6.93
C GLY A 109 1.95 -10.12 7.75
N VAL A 110 1.76 -10.70 8.93
CA VAL A 110 2.84 -11.18 9.80
C VAL A 110 3.72 -12.21 9.07
N GLY A 111 3.12 -13.19 8.41
CA GLY A 111 3.87 -14.16 7.61
C GLY A 111 4.66 -13.51 6.47
N GLY A 112 4.10 -12.47 5.83
CA GLY A 112 4.80 -11.69 4.80
C GLY A 112 5.99 -10.92 5.34
N ILE A 113 5.87 -10.29 6.52
CA ILE A 113 6.99 -9.60 7.19
C ILE A 113 8.09 -10.60 7.54
N ALA A 114 7.73 -11.73 8.17
CA ALA A 114 8.67 -12.75 8.57
C ALA A 114 9.51 -13.24 7.39
N ILE A 115 8.86 -13.58 6.26
CA ILE A 115 9.55 -14.06 5.05
C ILE A 115 10.34 -12.94 4.36
N GLY A 116 9.79 -11.74 4.21
CA GLY A 116 10.45 -10.64 3.50
C GLY A 116 11.64 -10.02 4.25
N SER A 117 11.69 -10.20 5.58
CA SER A 117 12.76 -9.68 6.45
C SER A 117 13.99 -10.59 6.54
N GLN A 118 13.88 -11.85 6.15
CA GLN A 118 15.01 -12.78 6.02
C GLN A 118 15.92 -12.35 4.87
#